data_AF-A0A6M4P847-F1
#
_entry.id   AF-A0A6M4P847-F1
#
_cell.length_a   1.000
_cell.length_b   1.000
_cell.length_c   1.000
_cell.angle_alpha   90.00
_cell.angle_beta   90.00
_cell.angle_gamma   90.00
#
_symmetry.space_group_name_H-M   'P 1'
#
loop_
_entity.id
_entity.type
_entity.pdbx_description
1 polymer ?
#
loop_
_entity_poly.entity_id
_entity_poly.type
_entity_poly.pdbx_seq_one_letter_code
_entity_poly.pdbx_strand_id
1 'polypeptide(L)'
;MKTFEVFTEKKRTENAILVSAFVGEVGKEETFFVPLSKLEIQGEKLLIDDDFWSIKLNDIKNPAPEKMITKISALYDKGEKSTKVAVKARLKSFDKVNEIWLFLPNSKVASMEELNEVEDEPRFKITLPEWVYNSALKSALEYQLTNFWNKDVAEDQKYSVEDFTILED
;
A
#
# COMPACT_ATOMS: atom_id res chain seq x y z
N MET A 1 2.09 24.80 21.81
CA MET A 1 2.81 23.81 20.99
C MET A 1 2.76 22.48 21.73
N LYS A 2 2.43 21.39 21.02
CA LYS A 2 2.56 20.03 21.55
C LYS A 2 4.03 19.66 21.57
N THR A 3 4.51 19.21 22.73
CA THR A 3 5.90 18.76 22.88
C THR A 3 5.95 17.24 23.04
N PHE A 4 6.80 16.60 22.23
CA PHE A 4 7.23 15.22 22.43
C PHE A 4 8.64 15.25 23.01
N GLU A 5 8.79 14.73 24.22
CA GLU A 5 10.08 14.67 24.94
C GLU A 5 11.05 13.68 24.29
N VAL A 6 10.52 12.65 23.62
CA VAL A 6 11.29 11.67 22.86
C VAL A 6 10.57 11.38 21.56
N PHE A 7 11.29 11.41 20.44
CA PHE A 7 10.80 10.99 19.13
C PHE A 7 11.92 10.33 18.32
N THR A 8 11.55 9.50 17.36
CA THR A 8 12.48 8.93 16.37
C THR A 8 12.10 9.43 14.99
N GLU A 9 13.03 10.11 14.31
CA GLU A 9 12.86 10.43 12.88
C GLU A 9 13.11 9.18 12.04
N LYS A 10 12.09 8.72 11.29
CA LYS A 10 12.16 7.54 10.42
C LYS A 10 12.50 7.90 8.98
N LYS A 11 12.03 9.05 8.51
CA LYS A 11 12.24 9.53 7.14
C LYS A 11 12.11 11.04 7.08
N ARG A 12 12.89 11.67 6.21
CA ARG A 12 12.78 13.11 5.90
C ARG A 12 12.58 13.31 4.41
N THR A 13 11.72 14.26 4.07
CA THR A 13 11.54 14.79 2.72
C THR A 13 11.82 16.30 2.75
N GLU A 14 11.80 16.95 1.59
CA GLU A 14 11.96 18.40 1.48
C GLU A 14 10.87 19.19 2.24
N ASN A 15 9.70 18.57 2.48
CA ASN A 15 8.53 19.26 3.03
C ASN A 15 8.06 18.71 4.39
N ALA A 16 8.46 17.50 4.77
CA ALA A 16 7.95 16.84 5.97
C ALA A 16 8.94 15.82 6.55
N ILE A 17 8.72 15.46 7.81
CA ILE A 17 9.38 14.31 8.44
C ILE A 17 8.34 13.28 8.87
N LEU A 18 8.70 12.00 8.76
CA LEU A 18 8.01 10.89 9.36
C LEU A 18 8.63 10.63 10.73
N VAL A 19 7.85 10.77 11.79
CA VAL A 19 8.30 10.56 13.17
C VAL A 19 7.56 9.40 13.82
N SER A 20 8.24 8.72 14.73
CA SER A 20 7.67 7.77 15.70
C SER A 20 7.72 8.42 17.07
N ALA A 21 6.60 8.56 17.75
CA ALA A 21 6.56 9.11 19.10
C ALA A 21 5.40 8.51 19.91
N PHE A 22 5.56 8.44 21.23
CA PHE A 22 4.48 8.03 22.11
C PHE A 22 3.43 9.13 22.22
N VAL A 23 2.18 8.81 21.85
CA VAL A 23 1.06 9.75 21.91
C VAL A 23 0.23 9.43 23.14
N GLY A 24 0.45 10.19 24.21
CA GLY A 24 -0.20 9.98 25.51
C GLY A 24 -1.73 10.01 25.44
N GLU A 25 -2.30 10.79 24.52
CA GLU A 25 -3.74 10.92 24.32
C GLU A 25 -4.42 9.67 23.74
N VAL A 26 -3.65 8.73 23.16
CA VAL A 26 -4.14 7.42 22.69
C VAL A 26 -3.41 6.22 23.31
N GLY A 27 -2.41 6.49 24.17
CA GLY A 27 -1.73 5.46 24.97
C GLY A 27 -0.86 4.49 24.17
N LYS A 28 -0.39 4.86 22.98
CA LYS A 28 0.43 4.01 22.12
C LYS A 28 1.48 4.80 21.34
N GLU A 29 2.48 4.07 20.84
CA GLU A 29 3.45 4.62 19.89
C GLU A 29 2.79 4.78 18.52
N GLU A 30 2.89 5.98 17.95
CA GLU A 30 2.31 6.33 16.67
C GLU A 30 3.39 6.77 15.70
N THR A 31 3.19 6.45 14.42
CA THR A 31 4.07 6.89 13.34
C THR A 31 3.29 7.79 12.40
N PHE A 32 3.72 9.04 12.25
CA PHE A 32 3.00 10.04 11.46
C PHE A 32 3.92 11.08 10.80
N PHE A 33 3.42 11.66 9.72
CA PHE A 33 4.09 12.77 9.04
C PHE A 33 3.78 14.11 9.72
N VAL A 34 4.79 14.96 9.80
CA VAL A 34 4.72 16.34 10.28
C VAL A 34 5.39 17.26 9.26
N PRO A 35 4.68 18.27 8.71
CA PRO A 35 5.28 19.25 7.82
C PRO A 35 6.38 20.05 8.51
N LEU A 36 7.48 20.33 7.80
CA LEU A 36 8.59 21.13 8.33
C LEU A 36 8.16 22.54 8.75
N SER A 37 7.11 23.08 8.12
CA SER A 37 6.52 24.39 8.47
C SER A 37 5.68 24.38 9.76
N LYS A 38 5.41 23.20 10.33
CA LYS A 38 4.55 22.99 11.49
C LYS A 38 5.28 22.41 12.69
N LEU A 39 6.61 22.30 12.61
CA LEU A 39 7.43 21.73 13.67
C LEU A 39 8.66 22.57 13.97
N GLU A 40 9.17 22.40 15.18
CA GLU A 40 10.46 22.88 15.63
C GLU A 40 11.18 21.74 16.36
N ILE A 41 12.45 21.50 16.04
CA ILE A 41 13.27 20.48 16.71
C ILE A 41 14.24 21.20 17.64
N GLN A 42 14.15 20.93 18.94
CA GLN A 42 15.02 21.49 19.97
C GLN A 42 15.73 20.36 20.72
N GLY A 43 16.92 19.98 20.23
CA GLY A 43 17.65 18.84 20.76
C GLY A 43 16.87 17.53 20.52
N GLU A 44 16.50 16.84 21.59
CA GLU A 44 15.70 15.60 21.55
C GLU A 44 14.19 15.86 21.53
N LYS A 45 13.77 17.12 21.71
CA LYS A 45 12.35 17.48 21.75
C LYS A 45 11.83 17.82 20.36
N LEU A 46 10.65 17.30 20.04
CA LEU A 46 9.87 17.70 18.88
C LEU A 46 8.69 18.56 19.34
N LEU A 47 8.69 19.82 18.93
CA LEU A 47 7.59 20.74 19.15
C LEU A 47 6.75 20.78 17.87
N ILE A 48 5.43 20.64 18.02
CA ILE A 48 4.47 20.69 16.92
C ILE A 48 3.46 21.80 17.21
N ASP A 49 3.12 22.57 16.18
CA ASP A 49 2.03 23.54 16.20
C ASP A 49 0.73 22.94 16.74
N ASP A 50 0.05 23.64 17.66
CA ASP A 50 -1.13 23.10 18.36
C ASP A 50 -2.31 22.89 17.41
N ASP A 51 -2.47 23.79 16.43
CA ASP A 51 -3.55 23.70 15.43
C ASP A 51 -3.36 22.44 14.58
N PHE A 52 -2.15 22.23 14.07
CA PHE A 52 -1.81 21.01 13.35
C PHE A 52 -1.95 19.76 14.24
N TRP A 53 -1.45 19.80 15.48
CA TRP A 53 -1.54 18.66 16.40
C TRP A 53 -2.98 18.29 16.72
N SER A 54 -3.86 19.26 16.93
CA SER A 54 -5.26 19.00 17.24
C SER A 54 -5.98 18.26 16.10
N ILE A 55 -5.74 18.68 14.86
CA ILE A 55 -6.24 17.98 13.66
C ILE A 55 -5.63 16.58 13.59
N LYS A 56 -4.31 16.48 13.76
CA LYS A 56 -3.60 15.21 13.63
C LYS A 56 -4.01 14.19 14.69
N LEU A 57 -4.22 14.65 15.93
CA LEU A 57 -4.69 13.81 17.03
C LEU A 57 -6.11 13.30 16.75
N ASN A 58 -6.97 14.15 16.16
CA ASN A 58 -8.29 13.71 15.74
C ASN A 58 -8.20 12.61 14.67
N ASP A 59 -7.30 12.73 13.69
CA ASP A 59 -7.07 11.69 12.69
C ASP A 59 -6.54 10.38 13.31
N ILE A 60 -5.69 10.48 14.34
CA ILE A 60 -5.16 9.31 15.06
C ILE A 60 -6.26 8.62 15.89
N LYS A 61 -7.14 9.40 16.53
CA LYS A 61 -8.28 8.88 17.31
C LYS A 61 -9.38 8.31 16.45
N ASN A 62 -9.62 8.95 15.31
CA ASN A 62 -10.67 8.64 14.36
C ASN A 62 -10.04 8.40 12.98
N PRO A 63 -9.29 7.30 12.79
CA PRO A 63 -8.69 7.01 11.51
C PRO A 63 -9.79 6.93 10.45
N ALA A 64 -9.55 7.60 9.31
CA ALA A 64 -10.46 7.52 8.18
C ALA A 64 -10.69 6.04 7.83
N PRO A 65 -11.95 5.62 7.59
CA PRO A 65 -12.22 4.24 7.22
C PRO A 65 -11.40 3.90 5.97
N GLU A 66 -10.61 2.83 6.05
CA GLU A 66 -9.85 2.35 4.90
C GLU A 66 -10.86 1.97 3.80
N LYS A 67 -10.68 2.52 2.59
CA LYS A 67 -11.51 2.12 1.45
C LYS A 67 -11.20 0.67 1.11
N MET A 68 -12.18 -0.20 1.36
CA MET A 68 -12.09 -1.62 1.07
C MET A 68 -12.56 -1.89 -0.37
N ILE A 69 -11.88 -2.81 -1.04
CA ILE A 69 -12.28 -3.33 -2.34
C ILE A 69 -12.41 -4.84 -2.28
N THR A 70 -13.22 -5.37 -3.18
CA THR A 70 -13.39 -6.81 -3.37
C THR A 70 -12.85 -7.18 -4.75
N LYS A 71 -11.98 -8.19 -4.81
CA LYS A 71 -11.42 -8.72 -6.05
C LYS A 71 -11.63 -10.21 -6.14
N ILE A 72 -11.89 -10.69 -7.36
CA ILE A 72 -11.95 -12.12 -7.67
C ILE A 72 -10.57 -12.54 -8.17
N SER A 73 -10.09 -13.68 -7.70
CA SER A 73 -8.85 -14.29 -8.13
C SER A 73 -9.05 -15.77 -8.42
N ALA A 74 -8.37 -16.29 -9.43
CA ALA A 74 -8.31 -17.72 -9.71
C ALA A 74 -7.32 -18.47 -8.78
N LEU A 75 -6.55 -17.74 -7.97
CA LEU A 75 -5.56 -18.31 -7.06
C LEU A 75 -5.65 -17.64 -5.70
N TYR A 76 -5.68 -18.46 -4.65
CA TYR A 76 -5.49 -18.03 -3.27
C TYR A 76 -4.60 -19.02 -2.55
N ASP A 77 -3.30 -18.70 -2.44
CA ASP A 77 -2.32 -19.55 -1.77
C ASP A 77 -1.76 -18.81 -0.55
N LYS A 78 -2.22 -19.21 0.64
CA LYS A 78 -1.90 -18.54 1.92
C LYS A 78 -0.58 -19.07 2.49
N GLY A 79 0.47 -18.27 2.37
CA GLY A 79 1.75 -18.51 3.05
C GLY A 79 1.77 -18.04 4.51
N GLU A 80 2.95 -18.10 5.13
CA GLU A 80 3.15 -17.70 6.53
C GLU A 80 2.88 -16.21 6.77
N LYS A 81 3.42 -15.34 5.91
CA LYS A 81 3.35 -13.87 6.05
C LYS A 81 2.47 -13.18 5.01
N SER A 82 2.30 -13.82 3.86
CA SER A 82 1.58 -13.26 2.71
C SER A 82 0.79 -14.32 1.97
N THR A 83 -0.33 -13.90 1.41
CA THR A 83 -1.14 -14.67 0.47
C THR A 83 -0.72 -14.32 -0.95
N LYS A 84 -0.44 -15.33 -1.75
CA LYS A 84 -0.27 -15.21 -3.19
C LYS A 84 -1.62 -15.27 -3.88
N VAL A 85 -1.88 -14.29 -4.76
CA VAL A 85 -3.09 -14.24 -5.60
C VAL A 85 -2.72 -13.98 -7.05
N ALA A 86 -3.58 -14.40 -7.97
CA ALA A 86 -3.41 -14.19 -9.40
C ALA A 86 -4.31 -13.06 -9.90
N VAL A 87 -3.77 -12.22 -10.79
CA VAL A 87 -4.53 -11.23 -11.55
C VAL A 87 -4.17 -11.34 -13.02
N LYS A 88 -5.17 -11.26 -13.90
CA LYS A 88 -4.97 -11.23 -15.35
C LYS A 88 -4.65 -9.80 -15.79
N ALA A 89 -3.56 -9.62 -16.51
CA ALA A 89 -3.18 -8.34 -17.08
C ALA A 89 -2.79 -8.49 -18.55
N ARG A 90 -3.13 -7.50 -19.37
CA ARG A 90 -2.74 -7.40 -20.78
C ARG A 90 -1.88 -6.16 -20.98
N LEU A 91 -0.71 -6.33 -21.58
CA LEU A 91 0.12 -5.21 -22.00
C LEU A 91 -0.38 -4.71 -23.37
N LYS A 92 -0.65 -3.41 -23.54
CA LYS A 92 -1.33 -2.85 -24.73
C LYS A 92 -0.75 -3.29 -26.09
N SER A 93 0.56 -3.48 -26.19
CA SER A 93 1.26 -3.88 -27.42
C SER A 93 1.26 -5.39 -27.67
N PHE A 94 0.83 -6.21 -26.71
CA PHE A 94 0.79 -7.67 -26.82
C PHE A 94 -0.63 -8.16 -26.57
N ASP A 95 -1.22 -8.86 -27.55
CA ASP A 95 -2.55 -9.45 -27.39
C ASP A 95 -2.57 -10.74 -26.54
N LYS A 96 -1.58 -10.87 -25.64
CA LYS A 96 -1.47 -11.99 -24.72
C LYS A 96 -1.88 -11.55 -23.32
N VAL A 97 -2.85 -12.26 -22.76
CA VAL A 97 -3.20 -12.16 -21.34
C VAL A 97 -2.13 -12.89 -20.53
N ASN A 98 -1.56 -12.21 -19.55
CA ASN A 98 -0.57 -12.76 -18.64
C ASN A 98 -1.17 -12.85 -17.23
N GLU A 99 -0.82 -13.91 -16.54
CA GLU A 99 -1.10 -14.04 -15.12
C GLU A 99 0.01 -13.36 -14.32
N ILE A 100 -0.35 -12.36 -13.54
CA ILE A 100 0.54 -11.63 -12.65
C ILE A 100 0.24 -12.08 -11.23
N TRP A 101 1.29 -12.42 -10.49
CA TRP A 101 1.16 -12.81 -9.09
C TRP A 101 1.34 -11.61 -8.17
N LEU A 102 0.38 -11.43 -7.28
CA LEU A 102 0.43 -10.43 -6.22
C LEU A 102 0.68 -11.14 -4.89
N PHE A 103 1.49 -10.53 -4.04
CA PHE A 103 1.75 -10.99 -2.69
C PHE A 103 1.13 -9.99 -1.70
N LEU A 104 0.04 -10.41 -1.07
CA LEU A 104 -0.76 -9.59 -0.16
C LEU A 104 -0.42 -9.95 1.28
N PRO A 105 -0.12 -8.98 2.18
CA PRO A 105 0.11 -9.29 3.59
C PRO A 105 -1.13 -9.94 4.22
N ASN A 106 -0.94 -11.07 4.92
CA ASN A 106 -2.04 -11.81 5.56
C ASN A 106 -2.86 -10.93 6.51
N SER A 107 -2.19 -10.01 7.22
CA SER A 107 -2.80 -9.07 8.16
C SER A 107 -3.70 -8.01 7.52
N LYS A 108 -3.68 -7.89 6.19
CA LYS A 108 -4.46 -6.90 5.43
C LYS A 108 -5.59 -7.53 4.61
N VAL A 109 -5.69 -8.85 4.57
CA VAL A 109 -6.85 -9.54 3.99
C VAL A 109 -7.96 -9.54 5.04
N ALA A 110 -9.04 -8.79 4.78
CA ALA A 110 -10.16 -8.67 5.71
C ALA A 110 -11.10 -9.87 5.63
N SER A 111 -11.37 -10.38 4.42
CA SER A 111 -12.14 -11.61 4.22
C SER A 111 -11.73 -12.33 2.94
N MET A 112 -12.00 -13.63 2.92
CA MET A 112 -11.87 -14.49 1.75
C MET A 112 -13.08 -15.43 1.72
N GLU A 113 -13.71 -15.53 0.55
CA GLU A 113 -14.82 -16.45 0.26
C GLU A 113 -14.47 -17.28 -0.98
N GLU A 114 -14.61 -18.60 -0.88
CA GLU A 114 -14.52 -19.50 -2.04
C GLU A 114 -15.85 -19.47 -2.80
N LEU A 115 -15.80 -19.18 -4.10
CA LEU A 115 -16.96 -19.16 -5.00
C LEU A 115 -17.05 -20.53 -5.68
N ASN A 116 -17.92 -21.40 -5.17
CA ASN A 116 -18.04 -22.80 -5.63
C ASN A 116 -19.02 -23.01 -6.80
N GLU A 117 -19.40 -21.97 -7.56
CA GLU A 117 -20.61 -22.03 -8.39
C GLU A 117 -20.43 -22.12 -9.92
N VAL A 118 -19.22 -22.13 -10.51
CA VAL A 118 -19.11 -22.28 -11.97
C VAL A 118 -17.84 -23.05 -12.37
N GLU A 119 -18.04 -24.19 -13.05
CA GLU A 119 -17.12 -24.97 -13.90
C GLU A 119 -15.61 -24.93 -13.59
N ASP A 120 -15.07 -26.09 -13.19
CA ASP A 120 -13.67 -26.58 -13.21
C ASP A 120 -12.51 -25.69 -12.68
N GLU A 121 -12.73 -24.42 -12.33
CA GLU A 121 -11.69 -23.53 -11.81
C GLU A 121 -12.10 -22.84 -10.50
N PRO A 122 -11.32 -23.02 -9.41
CA PRO A 122 -11.62 -22.39 -8.14
C PRO A 122 -11.50 -20.87 -8.26
N ARG A 123 -12.52 -20.14 -7.79
CA ARG A 123 -12.52 -18.67 -7.71
C ARG A 123 -12.60 -18.22 -6.26
N PHE A 124 -11.80 -17.22 -5.92
CA PHE A 124 -11.70 -16.67 -4.57
C PHE A 124 -12.07 -15.19 -4.59
N LYS A 125 -13.03 -14.81 -3.76
CA LYS A 125 -13.44 -13.44 -3.55
C LYS A 125 -12.74 -12.90 -2.31
N ILE A 126 -11.89 -11.89 -2.50
CA ILE A 126 -10.96 -11.38 -1.50
C ILE A 126 -11.29 -9.92 -1.22
N THR A 127 -11.47 -9.59 0.06
CA THR A 127 -11.73 -8.20 0.49
C THR A 127 -10.50 -7.66 1.23
N LEU A 128 -9.99 -6.51 0.80
CA LEU A 128 -8.79 -5.89 1.36
C LEU A 128 -8.79 -4.36 1.13
N PRO A 129 -7.92 -3.60 1.82
CA PRO A 129 -7.78 -2.17 1.56
C PRO A 129 -7.28 -1.91 0.13
N GLU A 130 -7.89 -0.93 -0.54
CA GLU A 130 -7.58 -0.58 -1.93
C GLU A 130 -6.09 -0.26 -2.14
N TRP A 131 -5.49 0.47 -1.19
CA TRP A 131 -4.09 0.85 -1.27
C TRP A 131 -3.14 -0.36 -1.22
N VAL A 132 -3.50 -1.42 -0.47
CA VAL A 132 -2.69 -2.65 -0.38
C VAL A 132 -2.69 -3.36 -1.73
N TYR A 133 -3.86 -3.49 -2.33
CA TYR A 133 -4.01 -4.10 -3.66
C TYR A 133 -3.24 -3.31 -4.71
N ASN A 134 -3.45 -1.99 -4.79
CA ASN A 134 -2.80 -1.13 -5.77
C ASN A 134 -1.28 -1.11 -5.61
N SER A 135 -0.78 -1.12 -4.37
CA SER A 135 0.66 -1.19 -4.10
C SER A 135 1.25 -2.53 -4.53
N ALA A 136 0.58 -3.63 -4.24
CA ALA A 136 1.04 -4.97 -4.63
C ALA A 136 1.02 -5.14 -6.16
N LEU A 137 -0.05 -4.66 -6.81
CA LEU A 137 -0.18 -4.67 -8.26
C LEU A 137 0.92 -3.87 -8.94
N LYS A 138 1.12 -2.61 -8.51
CA LYS A 138 2.18 -1.75 -9.06
C LYS A 138 3.54 -2.42 -8.93
N SER A 139 3.88 -2.91 -7.73
CA SER A 139 5.16 -3.58 -7.48
C SER A 139 5.37 -4.82 -8.37
N ALA A 140 4.30 -5.62 -8.56
CA ALA A 140 4.35 -6.80 -9.41
C ALA A 140 4.55 -6.43 -10.89
N LEU A 141 3.84 -5.42 -11.40
CA LEU A 141 4.00 -4.95 -12.77
C LEU A 141 5.37 -4.33 -13.02
N GLU A 142 5.88 -3.50 -12.09
CA GLU A 142 7.24 -2.94 -12.15
C GLU A 142 8.31 -4.04 -12.18
N TYR A 143 8.13 -5.09 -11.38
CA TYR A 143 9.01 -6.25 -11.41
C TYR A 143 8.99 -6.92 -12.78
N GLN A 144 7.82 -7.14 -13.36
CA GLN A 144 7.71 -7.81 -14.65
C GLN A 144 8.28 -6.96 -15.81
N LEU A 145 8.03 -5.65 -15.78
CA LEU A 145 8.64 -4.70 -16.70
C LEU A 145 10.16 -4.76 -16.61
N THR A 146 10.71 -4.65 -15.41
CA THR A 146 12.17 -4.62 -15.19
C THR A 146 12.85 -5.91 -15.62
N ASN A 147 12.26 -7.06 -15.34
CA ASN A 147 12.93 -8.35 -15.51
C ASN A 147 12.62 -9.06 -16.84
N PHE A 148 11.54 -8.67 -17.53
CA PHE A 148 11.11 -9.35 -18.76
C PHE A 148 10.90 -8.37 -19.91
N TRP A 149 9.95 -7.44 -19.79
CA TRP A 149 9.50 -6.67 -20.96
C TRP A 149 10.40 -5.51 -21.36
N ASN A 150 11.12 -4.91 -20.41
CA ASN A 150 12.03 -3.78 -20.67
C ASN A 150 13.51 -4.18 -20.57
N LYS A 151 13.83 -5.46 -20.35
CA LYS A 151 15.19 -5.92 -20.04
C LYS A 151 16.21 -5.52 -21.10
N ASP A 152 15.82 -5.62 -22.38
CA ASP A 152 16.69 -5.37 -23.54
C ASP A 152 16.07 -4.35 -24.52
N VAL A 153 15.19 -3.49 -24.01
CA VAL A 153 14.45 -2.49 -24.80
C VAL A 153 15.09 -1.11 -24.64
N ALA A 154 15.21 -0.38 -25.76
CA ALA A 154 15.70 1.00 -25.76
C ALA A 154 14.81 1.89 -24.87
N GLU A 155 15.40 2.90 -24.23
CA GLU A 155 14.73 3.67 -23.18
C GLU A 155 13.46 4.39 -23.65
N ASP A 156 13.42 4.82 -24.92
CA ASP A 156 12.30 5.45 -25.60
C ASP A 156 11.17 4.47 -25.99
N GLN A 157 11.41 3.16 -25.87
CA GLN A 157 10.48 2.09 -26.21
C GLN A 157 10.03 1.28 -24.99
N LYS A 158 10.49 1.65 -23.79
CA LYS A 158 10.13 0.95 -22.55
C LYS A 158 8.66 1.14 -22.22
N TYR A 159 8.03 0.05 -21.84
CA TYR A 159 6.67 0.06 -21.31
C TYR A 159 6.64 0.58 -19.88
N SER A 160 5.54 1.19 -19.50
CA SER A 160 5.25 1.61 -18.13
C SER A 160 4.11 0.81 -17.52
N VAL A 161 3.85 0.99 -16.23
CA VAL A 161 2.75 0.29 -15.52
C VAL A 161 1.40 0.64 -16.13
N GLU A 162 1.26 1.87 -16.63
CA GLU A 162 0.06 2.41 -17.27
C GLU A 162 -0.22 1.78 -18.65
N ASP A 163 0.74 1.03 -19.20
CA ASP A 163 0.54 0.24 -20.42
C ASP A 163 -0.16 -1.09 -20.16
N PHE A 164 -0.34 -1.48 -18.91
CA PHE A 164 -1.15 -2.64 -18.54
C PHE A 164 -2.62 -2.29 -18.41
N THR A 165 -3.46 -3.18 -18.93
CA THR A 165 -4.88 -3.23 -18.65
C THR A 165 -5.14 -4.43 -17.76
N ILE A 166 -5.68 -4.19 -16.56
CA ILE A 166 -6.11 -5.25 -15.66
C ILE A 166 -7.46 -5.78 -16.14
N LEU A 167 -7.55 -7.09 -16.29
CA LEU A 167 -8.79 -7.76 -16.68
C LEU A 167 -9.48 -8.19 -15.39
N GLU A 168 -10.63 -7.57 -15.10
CA GLU A 168 -11.49 -7.96 -13.99
C GLU A 168 -12.44 -9.05 -14.49
N ASP A 169 -12.35 -10.24 -13.89
CA ASP A 169 -13.27 -11.37 -14.14
C ASP A 169 -14.61 -11.17 -13.42
#